data_AF-A0A3A6MS03-F1
#
_entry.id   AF-A0A3A6MS03-F1
#
_cell.length_a   1.000
_cell.length_b   1.000
_cell.length_c   1.000
_cell.angle_alpha   90.00
_cell.angle_beta   90.00
_cell.angle_gamma   90.00
#
_symmetry.space_group_name_H-M   'P 1'
#
loop_
_entity.id
_entity.type
_entity.pdbx_description
1 polymer ?
#
loop_
_entity_poly.entity_id
_entity_poly.type
_entity_poly.pdbx_seq_one_letter_code
_entity_poly.pdbx_strand_id
1 'polypeptide(L)'
;MYFECRYDRYHYCLAVLLERFIFFLNRRGSSGDVMTESRGGKEDMRLKDTFARLWKQGTDYVDPEQFQEVLTSKQLKVKLKANNIAGLQLTDLLAHPSRNEILQEQGFLQRGIAPFAQKVIQILQTKYDQRDGKIFGKKLL
;
A
#
# COMPACT_ATOMS: atom_id res chain seq x y z
N MET A 1 8.57 3.77 -18.38
CA MET A 1 8.24 5.11 -18.94
C MET A 1 6.76 5.34 -18.69
N TYR A 2 6.40 6.00 -17.60
CA TYR A 2 5.00 6.20 -17.20
C TYR A 2 4.51 7.56 -17.72
N PHE A 3 3.54 7.52 -18.62
CA PHE A 3 2.98 8.68 -19.32
C PHE A 3 1.93 9.41 -18.47
N GLU A 4 1.98 10.72 -18.59
CA GLU A 4 1.22 11.73 -17.88
C GLU A 4 -0.29 11.71 -18.19
N CYS A 5 -1.15 11.43 -17.21
CA CYS A 5 -2.53 11.91 -17.10
C CYS A 5 -3.08 11.55 -15.71
N ARG A 6 -4.06 12.28 -15.15
CA ARG A 6 -4.65 12.01 -13.80
C ARG A 6 -5.08 10.55 -13.54
N TYR A 7 -5.25 9.75 -14.60
CA TYR A 7 -5.49 8.29 -14.57
C TYR A 7 -4.33 7.47 -13.99
N ASP A 8 -3.08 7.94 -14.16
CA ASP A 8 -1.87 7.21 -13.81
C ASP A 8 -1.65 7.14 -12.29
N ARG A 9 -1.90 8.22 -11.53
CA ARG A 9 -1.51 8.26 -10.11
C ARG A 9 -2.11 7.17 -9.24
N TYR A 10 -3.40 6.87 -9.38
CA TYR A 10 -4.04 5.78 -8.61
C TYR A 10 -3.56 4.41 -9.10
N HIS A 11 -3.34 4.28 -10.40
CA HIS A 11 -2.81 3.07 -11.00
C HIS A 11 -1.38 2.78 -10.49
N TYR A 12 -0.51 3.78 -10.58
CA TYR A 12 0.87 3.74 -10.13
C TYR A 12 0.97 3.49 -8.63
N CYS A 13 0.24 4.24 -7.80
CA CYS A 13 0.25 4.02 -6.35
C CYS A 13 -0.22 2.61 -6.00
N LEU A 14 -1.28 2.11 -6.65
CA LEU A 14 -1.76 0.75 -6.42
C LEU A 14 -0.75 -0.29 -6.88
N ALA A 15 -0.12 -0.10 -8.05
CA ALA A 15 0.92 -0.98 -8.56
C ALA A 15 2.10 -1.06 -7.57
N VAL A 16 2.64 0.08 -7.14
CA VAL A 16 3.76 0.14 -6.19
C VAL A 16 3.38 -0.53 -4.86
N LEU A 17 2.18 -0.27 -4.33
CA LEU A 17 1.73 -0.90 -3.08
C LEU A 17 1.61 -2.42 -3.22
N LEU A 18 1.04 -2.89 -4.33
CA LEU A 18 0.91 -4.31 -4.60
C LEU A 18 2.27 -4.97 -4.79
N GLU A 19 3.18 -4.41 -5.58
CA GLU A 19 4.54 -4.94 -5.74
C GLU A 19 5.23 -5.16 -4.39
N ARG A 20 5.15 -4.15 -3.50
CA ARG A 20 5.75 -4.26 -2.16
C ARG A 20 5.09 -5.36 -1.34
N PHE A 21 3.77 -5.48 -1.43
CA PHE A 21 3.02 -6.52 -0.74
C PHE A 21 3.38 -7.93 -1.26
N ILE A 22 3.46 -8.11 -2.58
CA ILE A 22 3.87 -9.38 -3.21
C ILE A 22 5.31 -9.74 -2.82
N PHE A 23 6.25 -8.80 -2.88
CA PHE A 23 7.62 -9.04 -2.43
C PHE A 23 7.72 -9.39 -0.93
N PHE A 24 6.85 -8.81 -0.10
CA PHE A 24 6.77 -9.17 1.32
C PHE A 24 6.23 -10.60 1.51
N LEU A 25 5.14 -10.95 0.84
CA LEU A 25 4.52 -12.27 0.89
C LEU A 25 5.46 -13.38 0.39
N ASN A 26 6.11 -13.17 -0.76
CA ASN A 26 7.08 -14.10 -1.34
C ASN A 26 8.23 -14.37 -0.37
N ARG A 27 8.78 -13.34 0.28
CA ARG A 27 9.86 -13.51 1.27
C ARG A 27 9.42 -14.24 2.53
N ARG A 28 8.15 -14.14 2.89
CA ARG A 28 7.56 -14.86 4.03
C ARG A 28 7.04 -16.25 3.66
N GLY A 29 7.07 -16.63 2.38
CA GLY A 29 6.46 -17.88 1.90
C GLY A 29 4.98 -17.97 2.27
N SER A 30 4.26 -16.85 2.21
CA SER A 30 2.87 -16.74 2.69
C SER A 30 1.95 -16.22 1.60
N SER A 31 0.66 -16.53 1.70
CA SER A 31 -0.38 -15.99 0.81
C SER A 31 -1.19 -14.90 1.52
N GLY A 32 -1.77 -13.98 0.76
CA GLY A 32 -2.52 -12.85 1.31
C GLY A 32 -3.66 -12.38 0.41
N ASP A 33 -4.32 -11.30 0.82
CA ASP A 33 -5.38 -10.69 0.03
C ASP A 33 -5.44 -9.18 0.26
N VAL A 34 -6.09 -8.46 -0.66
CA VAL A 34 -6.10 -7.01 -0.71
C VAL A 34 -7.52 -6.47 -0.54
N MET A 35 -7.66 -5.52 0.38
CA MET A 35 -8.91 -4.85 0.69
C MET A 35 -8.72 -3.34 0.73
N THR A 36 -9.71 -2.59 0.25
CA THR A 36 -9.76 -1.13 0.31
C THR A 36 -11.12 -0.63 0.79
N GLU A 37 -11.12 0.55 1.42
CA GLU A 37 -12.34 1.31 1.67
C GLU A 37 -12.85 1.94 0.35
N SER A 38 -14.17 1.94 0.17
CA SER A 38 -14.88 2.56 -0.95
C SER A 38 -14.81 4.08 -0.87
N ARG A 39 -14.57 4.73 -2.02
CA ARG A 39 -14.53 6.20 -2.12
C ARG A 39 -15.59 6.78 -3.05
N GLY A 40 -16.34 5.93 -3.77
CA GLY A 40 -17.35 6.32 -4.73
C GLY A 40 -17.41 5.35 -5.91
N GLY A 41 -18.55 5.30 -6.60
CA GLY A 41 -18.78 4.26 -7.62
C GLY A 41 -17.77 4.28 -8.78
N LYS A 42 -17.35 5.47 -9.25
CA LYS A 42 -16.41 5.60 -10.37
C LYS A 42 -14.98 5.25 -9.95
N GLU A 43 -14.55 5.73 -8.79
CA GLU A 43 -13.24 5.47 -8.20
C GLU A 43 -13.06 3.99 -7.88
N ASP A 44 -14.08 3.36 -7.31
CA ASP A 44 -14.06 1.94 -6.95
C ASP A 44 -13.98 1.03 -8.18
N MET A 45 -14.73 1.34 -9.25
CA MET A 45 -14.64 0.61 -10.51
C MET A 45 -13.23 0.72 -11.11
N ARG A 46 -12.65 1.91 -11.12
CA ARG A 46 -11.28 2.13 -11.64
C ARG A 46 -10.22 1.36 -10.87
N LEU A 47 -10.34 1.28 -9.54
CA LEU A 47 -9.42 0.50 -8.72
C LEU A 47 -9.54 -1.00 -8.98
N LYS A 48 -10.78 -1.50 -9.14
CA LYS A 48 -11.03 -2.90 -9.50
C LYS A 48 -10.45 -3.25 -10.87
N ASP A 49 -10.67 -2.40 -11.87
CA ASP A 49 -10.15 -2.61 -13.23
C ASP A 49 -8.62 -2.61 -13.25
N THR A 50 -8.01 -1.66 -12.52
CA THR A 50 -6.56 -1.61 -12.34
C THR A 50 -6.03 -2.88 -11.69
N PHE A 51 -6.63 -3.31 -10.58
CA PHE A 51 -6.20 -4.52 -9.88
C PHE A 51 -6.31 -5.74 -10.79
N ALA A 52 -7.43 -5.89 -11.51
CA ALA A 52 -7.63 -7.00 -12.44
C ALA A 52 -6.59 -6.99 -13.58
N ARG A 53 -6.18 -5.81 -14.06
CA ARG A 53 -5.10 -5.69 -15.05
C ARG A 53 -3.77 -6.14 -14.47
N LEU A 54 -3.40 -5.64 -13.30
CA LEU A 54 -2.15 -5.98 -12.61
C LEU A 54 -2.08 -7.48 -12.28
N TRP A 55 -3.19 -8.08 -11.84
CA TRP A 55 -3.26 -9.52 -11.57
C TRP A 55 -3.06 -10.38 -12.84
N LYS A 56 -3.50 -9.89 -14.01
CA LYS A 56 -3.36 -10.60 -15.30
C LYS A 56 -2.02 -10.38 -15.98
N GLN A 57 -1.46 -9.17 -15.88
CA GLN A 57 -0.32 -8.72 -16.69
C GLN A 57 0.95 -8.52 -15.87
N GLY A 58 0.86 -8.54 -14.54
CA GLY A 58 1.98 -8.18 -13.68
C GLY A 58 2.31 -6.69 -13.74
N THR A 59 3.54 -6.36 -13.34
CA THR A 59 4.16 -5.04 -13.50
C THR A 59 5.54 -5.19 -14.15
N ASP A 60 6.24 -4.07 -14.36
CA ASP A 60 7.63 -4.09 -14.83
C ASP A 60 8.58 -4.87 -13.90
N TYR A 61 8.18 -5.11 -12.64
CA TYR A 61 9.04 -5.69 -11.60
C TYR A 61 8.52 -7.01 -11.02
N VAL A 62 7.27 -7.35 -11.26
CA VAL A 62 6.62 -8.53 -10.68
C VAL A 62 5.83 -9.25 -11.77
N ASP A 63 6.21 -10.49 -12.03
CA ASP A 63 5.56 -11.30 -13.06
C ASP A 63 4.12 -11.66 -12.64
N PRO A 64 3.18 -11.79 -13.60
CA PRO A 64 1.79 -12.14 -13.31
C PRO A 64 1.65 -13.41 -12.46
N GLU A 65 2.49 -14.41 -12.68
CA GLU A 65 2.50 -15.68 -11.95
C GLU A 65 2.71 -15.45 -10.45
N GLN A 66 3.57 -14.50 -10.07
CA GLN A 66 3.83 -14.19 -8.67
C GLN A 66 2.59 -13.58 -8.00
N PHE A 67 1.81 -12.75 -8.72
CA PHE A 67 0.52 -12.27 -8.21
C PHE A 67 -0.45 -13.42 -7.98
N GLN A 68 -0.52 -14.34 -8.94
CA GLN A 68 -1.49 -15.44 -8.94
C GLN A 68 -1.17 -16.50 -7.89
N GLU A 69 0.11 -16.70 -7.57
CA GLU A 69 0.57 -17.66 -6.57
C GLU A 69 0.28 -17.18 -5.14
N VAL A 70 0.55 -15.91 -4.83
CA VAL A 70 0.43 -15.42 -3.45
C VAL A 70 -0.92 -14.78 -3.12
N LEU A 71 -1.66 -14.26 -4.10
CA LEU A 71 -2.95 -13.63 -3.84
C LEU A 71 -4.06 -14.68 -3.83
N THR A 72 -4.78 -14.75 -2.71
CA THR A 72 -5.87 -15.69 -2.50
C THR A 72 -7.15 -15.34 -3.28
N SER A 73 -7.30 -14.08 -3.70
CA SER A 73 -8.43 -13.61 -4.53
C SER A 73 -7.96 -12.99 -5.84
N LYS A 74 -8.75 -13.18 -6.89
CA LYS A 74 -8.56 -12.57 -8.22
C LYS A 74 -9.18 -11.17 -8.34
N GLN A 75 -9.83 -10.69 -7.29
CA GLN A 75 -10.60 -9.43 -7.29
C GLN A 75 -10.28 -8.61 -6.06
N LEU A 76 -10.20 -7.29 -6.23
CA LEU A 76 -10.03 -6.34 -5.14
C LEU A 76 -11.30 -6.28 -4.27
N LYS A 77 -11.14 -6.53 -2.97
CA LYS A 77 -12.24 -6.40 -1.99
C LYS A 77 -12.46 -4.93 -1.66
N VAL A 78 -13.51 -4.34 -2.21
CA VAL A 78 -13.93 -2.98 -1.88
C VAL A 78 -15.04 -3.02 -0.84
N LYS A 79 -14.90 -2.29 0.26
CA LYS A 79 -15.86 -2.28 1.38
C LYS A 79 -16.34 -0.87 1.69
N LEU A 80 -17.65 -0.74 1.95
CA LEU A 80 -18.24 0.54 2.30
C LEU A 80 -17.74 1.01 3.68
N LYS A 81 -17.54 2.32 3.82
CA LYS A 81 -17.14 2.94 5.09
C LYS A 81 -18.10 2.63 6.24
N ALA A 82 -19.40 2.52 5.93
CA ALA A 82 -20.45 2.16 6.89
C ALA A 82 -20.22 0.78 7.56
N ASN A 83 -19.43 -0.10 6.94
CA ASN A 83 -19.14 -1.42 7.49
C ASN A 83 -18.14 -1.38 8.67
N ASN A 84 -17.49 -0.23 8.93
CA ASN A 84 -16.61 0.00 10.07
C ASN A 84 -15.59 -1.14 10.33
N ILE A 85 -14.94 -1.60 9.26
CA ILE A 85 -14.01 -2.74 9.35
C ILE A 85 -12.74 -2.28 10.08
N ALA A 86 -12.46 -2.88 11.24
CA ALA A 86 -11.36 -2.49 12.12
C ALA A 86 -10.00 -2.41 11.40
N GLY A 87 -9.71 -3.35 10.49
CA GLY A 87 -8.44 -3.34 9.73
C GLY A 87 -8.30 -2.12 8.80
N LEU A 88 -9.40 -1.65 8.20
CA LEU A 88 -9.39 -0.44 7.37
C LEU A 88 -9.19 0.80 8.25
N GLN A 89 -9.90 0.89 9.38
CA GLN A 89 -9.75 2.00 10.32
C GLN A 89 -8.33 2.07 10.92
N LEU A 90 -7.74 0.90 11.22
CA LEU A 90 -6.37 0.82 11.68
C LEU A 90 -5.40 1.32 10.60
N THR A 91 -5.62 0.96 9.33
CA THR A 91 -4.78 1.41 8.22
C THR A 91 -4.77 2.93 8.11
N ASP A 92 -5.95 3.57 8.23
CA ASP A 92 -6.06 5.03 8.21
C ASP A 92 -5.30 5.70 9.37
N LEU A 93 -5.36 5.09 10.56
CA LEU A 93 -4.63 5.57 11.73
C LEU A 93 -3.10 5.50 11.55
N LEU A 94 -2.60 4.48 10.85
CA LEU A 94 -1.17 4.26 10.63
C LEU A 94 -0.61 5.07 9.46
N ALA A 95 -1.41 5.34 8.43
CA ALA A 95 -0.96 6.00 7.21
C ALA A 95 -0.40 7.42 7.48
N HIS A 96 -1.07 8.20 8.33
CA HIS A 96 -0.67 9.58 8.60
C HIS A 96 0.64 9.69 9.42
N PRO A 97 0.82 8.98 10.56
CA PRO A 97 2.11 8.92 11.27
C PRO A 97 3.25 8.42 10.39
N SER A 98 3.02 7.37 9.58
CA SER A 98 4.03 6.83 8.66
C SER A 98 4.49 7.87 7.64
N ARG A 99 3.55 8.61 7.03
CA ARG A 99 3.88 9.72 6.12
C ARG A 99 4.69 10.81 6.81
N ASN A 100 4.31 11.19 8.03
CA ASN A 100 4.98 12.28 8.74
C ASN A 100 6.41 11.92 9.15
N GLU A 101 6.67 10.66 9.50
CA GLU A 101 8.02 10.16 9.73
C GLU A 101 8.89 10.37 8.48
N ILE A 102 8.42 9.93 7.31
CA ILE A 102 9.17 10.09 6.04
C ILE A 102 9.40 11.58 5.74
N LEU A 103 8.39 12.43 5.91
CA LEU A 103 8.54 13.87 5.67
C LEU A 103 9.52 14.53 6.65
N GLN A 104 9.56 14.06 7.91
CA GLN A 104 10.49 14.55 8.91
C GLN A 104 11.93 14.18 8.56
N GLU A 105 12.18 12.93 8.17
CA GLU A 105 13.50 12.45 7.77
C GLU A 105 14.04 13.17 6.53
N GLN A 106 13.16 13.61 5.64
CA GLN A 106 13.51 14.38 4.45
C GLN A 106 13.57 15.90 4.68
N GLY A 107 13.34 16.36 5.92
CA GLY A 107 13.39 17.78 6.26
C GLY A 107 12.22 18.63 5.74
N PHE A 108 11.16 18.01 5.22
CA PHE A 108 9.98 18.72 4.68
C PHE A 108 8.90 19.00 5.73
N LEU A 109 9.01 18.43 6.93
CA LEU A 109 8.00 18.61 7.96
C LEU A 109 8.22 19.91 8.75
N GLN A 110 7.35 20.89 8.52
CA GLN A 110 7.44 22.22 9.16
C GLN A 110 7.01 22.24 10.63
N ARG A 111 6.20 21.26 11.08
CA ARG A 111 5.70 21.15 12.46
C ARG A 111 6.17 19.84 13.07
N GLY A 112 6.49 19.85 14.36
CA GLY A 112 6.87 18.62 15.08
C GLY A 112 5.76 17.56 15.05
N ILE A 113 6.16 16.28 15.08
CA ILE A 113 5.23 15.16 15.15
C ILE A 113 4.57 15.13 16.54
N ALA A 114 3.24 15.00 16.58
CA ALA A 114 2.49 14.94 17.83
C ALA A 114 2.92 13.74 18.71
N PRO A 115 2.87 13.85 20.07
CA PRO A 115 3.38 12.81 20.96
C PRO A 115 2.75 11.43 20.75
N PHE A 116 1.46 11.36 20.42
CA PHE A 116 0.80 10.10 20.12
C PHE A 116 1.31 9.48 18.81
N ALA A 117 1.48 10.28 17.76
CA ALA A 117 2.00 9.82 16.48
C ALA A 117 3.45 9.31 16.62
N GLN A 118 4.26 9.91 17.50
CA GLN A 118 5.60 9.40 17.81
C GLN A 118 5.57 7.97 18.38
N LYS A 119 4.65 7.68 19.30
CA LYS A 119 4.47 6.32 19.84
C LYS A 119 4.09 5.32 18.74
N VAL A 120 3.20 5.72 17.83
CA VAL A 120 2.83 4.89 16.68
C VAL A 120 4.03 4.65 15.76
N ILE A 121 4.82 5.68 15.47
CA ILE A 121 6.03 5.57 14.64
C ILE A 121 7.04 4.61 15.26
N GLN A 122 7.31 4.70 16.56
CA GLN A 122 8.20 3.77 17.27
C GLN A 122 7.76 2.31 17.09
N ILE A 123 6.45 2.05 17.16
CA ILE A 123 5.92 0.70 16.92
C ILE A 123 6.09 0.30 15.45
N LEU A 124 5.80 1.20 14.51
CA LEU A 124 5.92 0.96 13.08
C LEU A 124 7.37 0.65 12.66
N GLN A 125 8.35 1.34 13.21
CA GLN A 125 9.78 1.12 12.95
C GLN A 125 10.21 -0.32 13.23
N THR A 126 9.65 -0.95 14.27
CA THR A 126 9.92 -2.37 14.60
C THR A 126 9.25 -3.36 13.63
N LYS A 127 8.25 -2.91 12.87
CA LYS A 127 7.42 -3.73 11.98
C LYS A 127 7.72 -3.49 10.50
N TYR A 128 8.53 -2.49 10.17
CA TYR A 128 8.92 -2.26 8.79
C TYR A 128 9.65 -3.46 8.24
N ASP A 129 9.35 -3.73 6.97
CA ASP A 129 9.96 -4.79 6.24
C ASP A 129 11.43 -4.44 5.95
N GLN A 130 12.34 -5.20 6.55
CA GLN A 130 13.77 -4.92 6.52
C GLN A 130 14.60 -6.19 6.33
N ARG A 131 15.76 -6.04 5.68
CA ARG A 131 16.77 -7.10 5.51
C ARG A 131 18.15 -6.47 5.63
N ASP A 132 19.02 -7.05 6.45
CA ASP A 132 20.41 -6.60 6.64
C ASP A 132 20.53 -5.09 6.94
N GLY A 133 19.61 -4.57 7.76
CA GLY A 133 19.53 -3.15 8.13
C GLY A 133 18.93 -2.22 7.06
N LYS A 134 18.57 -2.74 5.88
CA LYS A 134 17.90 -1.99 4.81
C LYS A 134 16.40 -2.15 4.90
N ILE A 135 15.69 -1.03 5.06
CA ILE A 135 14.22 -0.97 5.05
C ILE A 135 13.71 -0.91 3.60
N PHE A 136 12.69 -1.70 3.29
CA PHE A 136 11.99 -1.69 2.00
C PHE A 136 10.68 -0.91 2.10
N GLY A 137 10.34 -0.18 1.03
CA GLY A 137 9.06 0.53 0.91
C GLY A 137 8.98 1.89 1.61
N LYS A 138 9.93 2.23 2.48
CA LYS A 138 10.06 3.57 3.06
C LYS A 138 10.76 4.52 2.08
N LYS A 139 9.98 5.21 1.24
CA LYS A 139 10.46 6.19 0.27
C LYS A 139 9.51 7.38 0.18
N LEU A 140 10.07 8.56 -0.10
CA LEU A 140 9.28 9.70 -0.58
C LEU A 140 8.95 9.43 -2.05
N LEU A 141 7.67 9.20 -2.36
CA LEU A 141 7.15 9.05 -3.73
C LEU A 141 6.84 10.40 -4.35
#